data_AF-A0A7V4U4L7-F1
#
_entry.id   AF-A0A7V4U4L7-F1
#
_cell.length_a   1.000
_cell.length_b   1.000
_cell.length_c   1.000
_cell.angle_alpha   90.00
_cell.angle_beta   90.00
_cell.angle_gamma   90.00
#
_symmetry.space_group_name_H-M   'P 1'
#
loop_
_entity.id
_entity.type
_entity.pdbx_description
1 polymer ?
#
loop_
_entity_poly.entity_id
_entity_poly.type
_entity_poly.pdbx_seq_one_letter_code
_entity_poly.pdbx_strand_id
1 'polypeptide(L)'
;MAKFVLYKNEGKIYRLEAELPPSDAYIVFDFDAENPEDLIYDGSQIRLKTQDEKLQELKAQKLSELKTYVASLLVQTDYIITKIAETLIQNNTAKVEALKQKYSAQLQQREVIRAWNEKMKQIIQSAQTIDELRGIAIEFKE
;
A
#
# COMPACT_ATOMS: atom_id res chain seq x y z
N MET A 1 13.71 9.76 19.37
CA MET A 1 14.75 9.51 18.34
C MET A 1 15.73 8.50 18.92
N ALA A 2 16.03 7.45 18.16
CA ALA A 2 17.04 6.46 18.51
C ALA A 2 18.28 6.70 17.65
N LYS A 3 19.46 6.55 18.25
CA LYS A 3 20.72 6.63 17.53
C LYS A 3 20.99 5.30 16.84
N PHE A 4 21.08 5.31 15.51
CA PHE A 4 21.46 4.15 14.72
C PHE A 4 22.89 4.34 14.24
N VAL A 5 23.75 3.38 14.60
CA VAL A 5 25.16 3.37 14.19
C VAL A 5 25.35 2.24 13.20
N LEU A 6 25.92 2.56 12.04
CA LEU A 6 26.28 1.58 11.01
C LEU A 6 27.78 1.63 10.74
N TYR A 7 28.37 0.47 10.50
CA TYR A 7 29.79 0.34 10.20
C TYR A 7 29.97 -0.25 8.81
N LYS A 8 30.80 0.36 7.97
CA LYS A 8 31.12 -0.15 6.63
C LYS A 8 32.59 -0.54 6.54
N ASN A 9 32.84 -1.74 6.02
CA ASN A 9 34.18 -2.27 5.73
C ASN A 9 34.11 -3.21 4.51
N GLU A 10 35.01 -3.03 3.54
CA GLU A 10 35.12 -3.86 2.32
C GLU A 10 33.78 -4.11 1.58
N GLY A 11 32.90 -3.10 1.55
CA GLY A 11 31.59 -3.20 0.90
C GLY A 11 30.50 -3.94 1.70
N LYS A 12 30.82 -4.46 2.90
CA LYS A 12 29.84 -4.97 3.86
C LYS A 12 29.43 -3.90 4.86
N ILE A 13 28.17 -3.96 5.30
CA ILE A 13 27.58 -3.08 6.30
C ILE A 13 27.20 -3.91 7.52
N TYR A 14 27.62 -3.45 8.70
CA TYR A 14 27.35 -4.05 10.00
C TYR A 14 26.49 -3.10 10.83
N ARG A 15 25.56 -3.68 11.61
CA ARG A 15 24.61 -2.93 12.45
C ARG A 15 24.97 -2.94 13.92
N LEU A 16 25.84 -3.85 14.33
CA LEU A 16 26.26 -4.04 15.72
C LEU A 16 27.79 -4.02 15.77
N GLU A 17 28.32 -3.28 16.73
CA GLU A 17 29.77 -3.21 16.97
C GLU A 17 30.35 -4.60 17.34
N ALA A 18 29.55 -5.44 18.01
CA ALA A 18 29.93 -6.80 18.39
C ALA A 18 30.10 -7.77 17.20
N GLU A 19 29.60 -7.41 16.02
CA GLU A 19 29.67 -8.24 14.80
C GLU A 19 30.83 -7.82 13.89
N LEU A 20 31.61 -6.81 14.28
CA LEU A 20 32.71 -6.30 13.47
C LEU A 20 33.89 -7.28 13.45
N PRO A 21 34.32 -7.76 12.27
CA PRO A 21 35.57 -8.50 12.18
C PRO A 21 36.76 -7.62 12.63
N PRO A 22 37.90 -8.22 13.04
CA PRO A 22 39.10 -7.43 13.32
C PRO A 22 39.53 -6.67 12.05
N SER A 23 39.51 -5.33 12.12
CA SER A 23 39.98 -4.46 11.04
C SER A 23 40.29 -3.07 11.56
N ASP A 24 41.29 -2.43 10.95
CA ASP A 24 41.77 -1.10 11.35
C ASP A 24 40.99 0.04 10.66
N ALA A 25 40.05 -0.28 9.75
CA ALA A 25 39.37 0.71 8.92
C ALA A 25 37.86 0.47 8.83
N TYR A 26 37.09 1.13 9.68
CA TYR A 26 35.64 1.22 9.57
C TYR A 26 35.21 2.64 9.25
N ILE A 27 34.29 2.79 8.31
CA ILE A 27 33.54 4.03 8.16
C ILE A 27 32.30 3.91 9.04
N VAL A 28 32.20 4.76 10.05
CA VAL A 28 31.07 4.82 10.98
C VAL A 28 30.08 5.86 10.48
N PHE A 29 28.81 5.47 10.40
CA PHE A 29 27.70 6.35 10.07
C PHE A 29 26.76 6.42 11.26
N ASP A 30 26.56 7.64 11.76
CA ASP A 30 25.63 7.92 12.85
C ASP A 30 24.37 8.59 12.29
N PHE A 31 23.21 8.00 12.57
CA PHE A 31 21.92 8.52 12.17
C PHE A 31 21.00 8.70 13.38
N ASP A 32 20.42 9.89 13.49
CA ASP A 32 19.30 10.14 14.39
C ASP A 32 18.00 9.82 13.64
N ALA A 33 17.48 8.60 13.84
CA ALA A 33 16.26 8.14 13.18
C ALA A 33 15.18 7.79 14.21
N GLU A 34 13.92 7.75 13.78
CA GLU A 34 12.86 7.24 14.65
C GLU A 34 12.85 5.72 14.62
N ASN A 35 13.04 5.11 13.44
CA ASN A 35 13.07 3.67 13.24
C ASN A 35 14.17 3.23 12.26
N PRO A 36 14.63 1.96 12.30
CA PRO A 36 15.61 1.45 11.34
C PRO A 36 15.12 1.51 9.88
N GLU A 37 13.80 1.44 9.68
CA GLU A 37 13.16 1.53 8.36
C GLU A 37 13.28 2.93 7.74
N ASP A 38 13.68 3.95 8.51
CA ASP A 38 13.96 5.29 7.99
C ASP A 38 15.28 5.35 7.22
N LEU A 39 16.10 4.30 7.27
CA LEU A 39 17.38 4.23 6.58
C LEU A 39 17.20 3.53 5.22
N ILE A 40 17.75 4.15 4.17
CA ILE A 40 17.76 3.58 2.81
C ILE A 40 19.16 3.61 2.22
N TYR A 41 19.42 2.69 1.30
CA TYR A 41 20.58 2.71 0.44
C TYR A 41 20.19 3.24 -0.93
N ASP A 42 20.76 4.38 -1.34
CA ASP A 42 20.44 5.03 -2.62
C ASP A 42 21.31 4.55 -3.80
N GLY A 43 22.05 3.46 -3.61
CA GLY A 43 23.03 2.94 -4.58
C GLY A 43 24.44 3.48 -4.38
N SER A 44 24.63 4.51 -3.55
CA SER A 44 25.97 5.06 -3.23
C SER A 44 26.24 5.04 -1.74
N GLN A 45 25.28 5.48 -0.93
CA GLN A 45 25.42 5.58 0.52
C GLN A 45 24.12 5.22 1.25
N ILE A 46 24.27 4.92 2.54
CA ILE A 46 23.12 4.80 3.43
C ILE A 46 22.78 6.21 3.90
N ARG A 47 21.50 6.56 3.87
CA ARG A 47 21.00 7.84 4.35
C ARG A 47 19.61 7.71 4.95
N LEU A 48 19.17 8.75 5.65
CA LEU A 48 17.78 8.87 6.06
C LEU A 48 16.88 9.15 4.85
N LYS A 49 15.68 8.56 4.88
CA LYS A 49 14.59 8.90 3.97
C LYS A 49 14.24 10.37 4.14
N THR A 50 14.02 11.04 3.01
CA THR A 50 13.43 12.38 3.01
C THR A 50 11.96 12.30 3.43
N GLN A 51 11.38 13.44 3.81
CA GLN A 51 9.94 13.50 4.11
C GLN A 51 9.08 13.06 2.92
N ASP A 52 9.50 13.43 1.70
CA ASP A 52 8.80 13.03 0.48
C ASP A 52 8.85 11.51 0.27
N GLU A 53 9.99 10.87 0.52
CA GLU A 53 10.12 9.40 0.40
C GLU A 53 9.22 8.69 1.42
N LYS A 54 9.22 9.13 2.68
CA LYS A 54 8.34 8.59 3.71
C LYS A 54 6.86 8.79 3.35
N LEU A 55 6.51 9.95 2.78
CA LEU A 55 5.15 10.25 2.34
C LEU A 55 4.73 9.32 1.19
N GLN A 56 5.58 9.11 0.19
CA GLN A 56 5.25 8.24 -0.95
C GLN A 56 5.11 6.77 -0.52
N GLU A 57 5.96 6.29 0.37
CA GLU A 57 5.84 4.94 0.94
C GLU A 57 4.52 4.76 1.70
N LEU A 58 4.17 5.72 2.56
CA LEU A 58 2.90 5.67 3.29
C LEU A 58 1.69 5.75 2.34
N LYS A 59 1.79 6.50 1.23
CA LYS A 59 0.74 6.53 0.19
C LYS A 59 0.58 5.16 -0.44
N ALA A 60 1.69 4.52 -0.80
CA ALA A 60 1.67 3.17 -1.37
C ALA A 60 1.06 2.16 -0.38
N GLN A 61 1.41 2.25 0.90
CA GLN A 61 0.82 1.41 1.95
C GLN A 61 -0.69 1.62 2.05
N LYS A 62 -1.16 2.87 2.17
CA LYS A 62 -2.60 3.19 2.27
C LYS A 62 -3.38 2.75 1.03
N LEU A 63 -2.81 2.88 -0.17
CA LEU A 63 -3.42 2.37 -1.40
C LEU A 63 -3.51 0.83 -1.40
N SER A 64 -2.51 0.13 -0.86
CA SER A 64 -2.54 -1.33 -0.69
C SER A 64 -3.60 -1.77 0.31
N GLU A 65 -3.72 -1.07 1.45
CA GLU A 65 -4.77 -1.27 2.44
C GLU A 65 -6.16 -1.06 1.82
N LEU A 66 -6.36 0.04 1.09
CA LEU A 66 -7.61 0.33 0.37
C LEU A 66 -7.96 -0.77 -0.62
N LYS A 67 -6.98 -1.24 -1.42
CA LYS A 67 -7.18 -2.33 -2.38
C LYS A 67 -7.65 -3.60 -1.69
N THR A 68 -7.02 -3.97 -0.58
CA THR A 68 -7.36 -5.16 0.19
C THR A 68 -8.75 -5.05 0.80
N TYR A 69 -9.08 -3.89 1.37
CA TYR A 69 -10.38 -3.62 1.96
C TYR A 69 -11.49 -3.68 0.89
N VAL A 70 -11.33 -3.01 -0.25
CA VAL A 70 -12.31 -3.05 -1.35
C VAL A 70 -12.50 -4.47 -1.89
N ALA A 71 -11.43 -5.25 -2.02
CA ALA A 71 -11.54 -6.65 -2.40
C ALA A 71 -12.40 -7.44 -1.39
N SER A 72 -12.24 -7.19 -0.09
CA SER A 72 -13.05 -7.83 0.95
C SER A 72 -14.54 -7.45 0.90
N LEU A 73 -14.87 -6.22 0.47
CA LEU A 73 -16.27 -5.80 0.27
C LEU A 73 -16.89 -6.48 -0.96
N LEU A 74 -16.12 -6.60 -2.04
CA LEU A 74 -16.61 -7.11 -3.32
C LEU A 74 -16.65 -8.63 -3.41
N VAL A 75 -15.82 -9.35 -2.65
CA VAL A 75 -15.69 -10.81 -2.75
C VAL A 75 -17.02 -11.55 -2.57
N GLN A 76 -17.91 -11.04 -1.69
CA GLN A 76 -19.21 -11.64 -1.43
C GLN A 76 -20.14 -11.64 -2.65
N THR A 77 -19.88 -10.75 -3.62
CA THR A 77 -20.71 -10.57 -4.82
C THR A 77 -19.97 -10.91 -6.12
N ASP A 78 -18.73 -11.39 -6.06
CA ASP A 78 -17.93 -11.73 -7.26
C ASP A 78 -18.53 -12.90 -8.07
N TYR A 79 -19.22 -13.83 -7.40
CA TYR A 79 -19.93 -14.92 -8.07
C TYR A 79 -21.02 -14.41 -9.03
N ILE A 80 -21.64 -13.27 -8.74
CA ILE A 80 -22.67 -12.65 -9.58
C ILE A 80 -22.06 -12.21 -10.91
N ILE A 81 -20.92 -11.54 -10.85
CA ILE A 81 -20.18 -11.08 -12.03
C ILE A 81 -19.74 -12.27 -12.88
N THR A 82 -19.20 -13.31 -12.24
CA THR A 82 -18.78 -14.55 -12.90
C THR A 82 -19.94 -15.18 -13.66
N LYS A 83 -21.11 -15.33 -13.00
CA LYS A 83 -22.30 -15.94 -13.61
C LYS A 83 -22.85 -15.14 -14.78
N ILE A 84 -22.81 -13.81 -14.70
CA ILE A 84 -23.20 -12.93 -15.81
C ILE A 84 -22.22 -13.09 -16.98
N ALA A 85 -20.91 -13.09 -16.73
CA ALA A 85 -19.88 -13.25 -17.75
C ALA A 85 -19.95 -14.61 -18.46
N GLU A 86 -20.13 -15.70 -17.72
CA GLU A 86 -20.35 -17.04 -18.28
C GLU A 86 -21.57 -17.09 -19.20
N THR A 87 -22.68 -16.45 -18.78
CA THR A 87 -23.91 -16.40 -19.58
C THR A 87 -23.74 -15.55 -20.84
N LEU A 88 -22.94 -14.47 -20.76
CA LEU A 88 -22.56 -13.66 -21.93
C LEU A 88 -21.76 -14.46 -22.94
N ILE A 89 -20.79 -15.28 -22.50
CA ILE A 89 -19.99 -16.15 -23.38
C ILE A 89 -20.88 -17.18 -24.10
N GLN A 90 -21.97 -17.61 -23.47
CA GLN A 90 -22.98 -18.49 -24.07
C GLN A 90 -23.94 -17.76 -25.03
N ASN A 91 -23.74 -16.47 -25.28
CA ASN A 91 -24.62 -15.60 -26.09
C ASN A 91 -26.10 -15.61 -25.64
N ASN A 92 -26.37 -15.94 -24.37
CA ASN A 92 -27.73 -15.99 -23.84
C ASN A 92 -28.13 -14.63 -23.24
N THR A 93 -28.41 -13.67 -24.11
CA THR A 93 -28.73 -12.28 -23.74
C THR A 93 -29.97 -12.17 -22.84
N ALA A 94 -31.01 -12.98 -23.07
CA ALA A 94 -32.21 -13.00 -22.23
C ALA A 94 -31.90 -13.39 -20.78
N LYS A 95 -31.04 -14.40 -20.58
CA LYS A 95 -30.62 -14.83 -19.25
C LYS A 95 -29.68 -13.83 -18.58
N VAL A 96 -28.86 -13.11 -19.34
CA VAL A 96 -28.05 -12.00 -18.82
C VAL A 96 -28.94 -10.90 -18.23
N GLU A 97 -29.96 -10.45 -18.97
CA GLU A 97 -30.86 -9.40 -18.48
C GLU A 97 -31.67 -9.86 -17.26
N ALA A 98 -32.13 -11.12 -17.24
CA ALA A 98 -32.77 -11.69 -16.07
C ALA A 98 -31.85 -11.73 -14.83
N LEU A 99 -30.55 -12.05 -15.02
CA LEU A 99 -29.56 -12.03 -13.93
C LEU A 99 -29.30 -10.60 -13.44
N LYS A 100 -29.17 -9.62 -14.34
CA LYS A 100 -28.99 -8.20 -13.95
C LYS A 100 -30.18 -7.68 -13.16
N GLN A 101 -31.42 -8.01 -13.57
CA GLN A 101 -32.62 -7.63 -12.83
C GLN A 101 -32.66 -8.31 -11.44
N LYS A 102 -32.36 -9.61 -11.39
CA LYS A 102 -32.35 -10.39 -10.14
C LYS A 102 -31.34 -9.87 -9.11
N TYR A 103 -30.17 -9.42 -9.56
CA TYR A 103 -29.08 -8.96 -8.70
C TYR A 103 -28.89 -7.44 -8.74
N SER A 104 -29.93 -6.69 -9.10
CA SER A 104 -29.84 -5.25 -9.35
C SER A 104 -29.28 -4.45 -8.16
N ALA A 105 -29.76 -4.73 -6.94
CA ALA A 105 -29.29 -4.08 -5.73
C ALA A 105 -27.80 -4.34 -5.46
N GLN A 106 -27.34 -5.59 -5.60
CA GLN A 106 -25.93 -5.93 -5.40
C GLN A 106 -25.05 -5.28 -6.47
N LEU A 107 -25.50 -5.25 -7.73
CA LEU A 107 -24.77 -4.58 -8.81
C LEU A 107 -24.67 -3.07 -8.57
N GLN A 108 -25.73 -2.43 -8.09
CA GLN A 108 -25.72 -1.02 -7.70
C GLN A 108 -24.74 -0.77 -6.55
N GLN A 109 -24.78 -1.58 -5.49
CA GLN A 109 -23.87 -1.46 -4.36
C GLN A 109 -22.40 -1.60 -4.79
N ARG A 110 -22.08 -2.52 -5.71
CA ARG A 110 -20.73 -2.66 -6.28
C ARG A 110 -20.27 -1.38 -7.00
N GLU A 111 -21.16 -0.70 -7.72
CA GLU A 111 -20.83 0.57 -8.37
C GLU A 111 -20.61 1.70 -7.35
N VAL A 112 -21.39 1.74 -6.26
CA VAL A 112 -21.16 2.69 -5.15
C VAL A 112 -19.79 2.45 -4.50
N ILE A 113 -19.44 1.19 -4.21
CA ILE A 113 -18.13 0.81 -3.65
C ILE A 113 -17.00 1.22 -4.60
N ARG A 114 -17.17 1.02 -5.92
CA ARG A 114 -16.18 1.42 -6.93
C ARG A 114 -15.99 2.93 -6.98
N ALA A 115 -17.08 3.69 -6.99
CA ALA A 115 -17.02 5.15 -6.97
C ALA A 115 -16.34 5.67 -5.69
N TRP A 116 -16.68 5.09 -4.54
CA TRP A 116 -16.01 5.41 -3.27
C TRP A 116 -14.51 5.08 -3.29
N ASN A 117 -14.13 3.91 -3.83
CA ASN A 117 -12.73 3.51 -3.97
C ASN A 117 -11.93 4.52 -4.82
N GLU A 118 -12.46 4.96 -5.96
CA GLU A 118 -11.78 5.97 -6.79
C GLU A 118 -11.64 7.31 -6.07
N LYS A 119 -12.68 7.76 -5.34
CA LYS A 119 -12.59 8.95 -4.50
C LYS A 119 -11.52 8.81 -3.42
N MET A 120 -11.45 7.66 -2.74
CA MET A 120 -10.45 7.41 -1.70
C MET A 120 -9.03 7.36 -2.25
N LYS A 121 -8.82 6.76 -3.42
CA LYS A 121 -7.52 6.81 -4.12
C LYS A 121 -7.07 8.24 -4.36
N GLN A 122 -7.97 9.09 -4.85
CA GLN A 122 -7.67 10.51 -5.09
C GLN A 122 -7.31 11.23 -3.80
N ILE A 123 -8.08 11.03 -2.71
CA ILE A 123 -7.79 11.63 -1.40
C ILE A 123 -6.39 11.22 -0.93
N ILE A 124 -6.07 9.91 -0.95
CA ILE A 124 -4.74 9.39 -0.56
C ILE A 124 -3.62 9.98 -1.43
N GLN A 125 -3.81 10.04 -2.75
CA GLN A 125 -2.81 10.60 -3.67
C GLN A 125 -2.60 12.09 -3.47
N SER A 126 -3.67 12.82 -3.14
CA SER A 126 -3.64 14.28 -2.94
C SER A 126 -3.07 14.73 -1.59
N ALA A 127 -2.97 13.83 -0.60
CA ALA A 127 -2.42 14.17 0.72
C ALA A 127 -1.01 14.74 0.59
N GLN A 128 -0.76 15.87 1.24
CA GLN A 128 0.53 16.60 1.16
C GLN A 128 1.44 16.29 2.34
N THR A 129 0.87 15.81 3.45
CA THR A 129 1.62 15.53 4.67
C THR A 129 1.37 14.12 5.18
N ILE A 130 2.32 13.62 5.97
CA ILE A 130 2.21 12.31 6.64
C ILE A 130 1.02 12.30 7.61
N ASP A 131 0.78 13.41 8.32
CA ASP A 131 -0.30 13.49 9.30
C ASP A 131 -1.68 13.50 8.66
N GLU A 132 -1.86 14.23 7.55
CA GLU A 132 -3.08 14.15 6.73
C GLU A 132 -3.35 12.71 6.30
N LEU A 133 -2.32 12.03 5.81
CA LEU A 133 -2.43 10.68 5.28
C LEU A 133 -2.74 9.64 6.37
N ARG A 134 -2.18 9.82 7.58
CA ARG A 134 -2.51 9.01 8.76
C ARG A 134 -3.95 9.21 9.21
N GLY A 135 -4.48 10.42 9.08
CA GLY A 135 -5.86 10.77 9.40
C GLY A 135 -6.90 10.18 8.45
N ILE A 136 -6.52 9.69 7.27
CA ILE A 136 -7.44 9.05 6.33
C ILE A 136 -7.87 7.68 6.83
N ALA A 137 -9.14 7.58 7.21
CA ALA A 137 -9.82 6.33 7.55
C ALA A 137 -10.35 5.63 6.28
N ILE A 138 -10.00 4.35 6.13
CA ILE A 138 -10.47 3.50 5.03
C ILE A 138 -11.67 2.71 5.54
N GLU A 139 -12.84 3.33 5.49
CA GLU A 139 -14.10 2.73 5.94
C GLU A 139 -15.22 3.11 4.97
N PHE A 140 -15.88 2.10 4.39
CA PHE A 140 -17.05 2.30 3.56
C PHE A 140 -18.29 2.37 4.46
N LYS A 141 -19.09 3.42 4.31
CA LYS A 141 -20.37 3.59 5.01
C LYS A 141 -21.48 3.59 3.97
N GLU A 142 -22.45 2.72 4.17
CA GLU A 142 -23.67 2.59 3.35
C GLU A 142 -24.69 3.69 3.64
#